data_AF-A0A7K4KMX0-F1
#
_entry.id   AF-A0A7K4KMX0-F1
#
_cell.length_a   1.000
_cell.length_b   1.000
_cell.length_c   1.000
_cell.angle_alpha   90.00
_cell.angle_beta   90.00
_cell.angle_gamma   90.00
#
_symmetry.space_group_name_H-M   'P 1'
#
loop_
_entity.id
_entity.type
_entity.pdbx_description
1 polymer ?
#
loop_
_entity_poly.entity_id
_entity_poly.type
_entity_poly.pdbx_seq_one_letter_code
_entity_poly.pdbx_strand_id
1 'polypeptide(L)'
;LPEANSSQTKALSFLLGGFPAWGSTQIWVLSALCSVYLLALLGNCIILSIIKVERSLHAPMYLLLAMLAVADLGLCTSTFPSVLMVLWLKDREIGVGICLAQMFFIHTFTDIESAVILAMAFDRYVAICHPLRYSSILTTSVTMKICVAIITRTILIVIPLPVLLTQLCFSRAAELSHPYCLHPDIIKHSDSDTRTNSAYGLFVLISTLCLDLLFVLLSYVLILKTILNIATWRERLKALNTCMSHICAVLLFFIPMICLSILHRFGKHVSPRVYTLVANLHFLAPPLLNPIVYSVKTKVIRERILGIFHQRGAH
;
A
#
# COMPACT_ATOMS: atom_id res chain seq x y z
N LEU A 1 41.71 36.08 20.45
CA LEU A 1 41.16 34.89 21.11
C LEU A 1 40.03 34.36 20.23
N PRO A 2 40.09 33.14 19.69
CA PRO A 2 38.94 32.53 19.06
C PRO A 2 38.09 31.84 20.13
N GLU A 3 36.83 32.23 20.26
CA GLU A 3 35.86 31.49 21.07
C GLU A 3 35.42 30.22 20.34
N ALA A 4 35.41 29.14 21.12
CA ALA A 4 35.15 27.78 20.69
C ALA A 4 33.65 27.47 20.56
N ASN A 5 33.36 26.53 19.65
CA ASN A 5 32.32 25.50 19.73
C ASN A 5 30.97 25.87 20.37
N SER A 6 29.99 26.12 19.51
CA SER A 6 28.71 25.44 19.68
C SER A 6 28.26 24.85 18.34
N SER A 7 28.58 23.58 18.13
CA SER A 7 27.83 22.72 17.21
C SER A 7 26.42 22.56 17.79
N GLN A 8 25.61 23.60 17.64
CA GLN A 8 24.19 23.53 17.90
C GLN A 8 23.58 22.77 16.73
N THR A 9 23.62 21.44 16.81
CA THR A 9 22.85 20.52 15.97
C THR A 9 21.36 20.74 16.29
N LYS A 10 20.82 21.90 15.92
CA LYS A 10 19.37 22.13 15.94
C LYS A 10 18.81 21.13 14.93
N ALA A 11 18.21 20.07 15.46
CA ALA A 11 17.60 19.01 14.67
C ALA A 11 16.74 19.65 13.58
N LEU A 12 17.11 19.42 12.32
CA LEU A 12 16.35 19.90 11.19
C LEU A 12 14.98 19.21 11.24
N SER A 13 13.91 19.98 11.14
CA SER A 13 12.53 19.49 11.16
C SER A 13 11.81 19.93 9.89
N PHE A 14 10.89 19.06 9.45
CA PHE A 14 9.90 19.35 8.42
C PHE A 14 8.57 19.68 9.07
N LEU A 15 7.77 20.48 8.37
CA LEU A 15 6.37 20.74 8.72
C LEU A 15 5.50 19.87 7.83
N LEU A 16 4.79 18.91 8.41
CA LEU A 16 3.83 18.09 7.70
C LEU A 16 2.66 18.94 7.17
N GLY A 17 2.17 18.56 6.00
CA GLY A 17 1.04 19.19 5.35
C GLY A 17 -0.20 19.14 6.25
N GLY A 18 -0.75 20.30 6.53
CA GLY A 18 -1.99 20.42 7.26
C GLY A 18 -3.20 20.00 6.42
N PHE A 19 -4.22 19.48 7.07
CA PHE A 19 -5.55 19.46 6.45
C PHE A 19 -6.06 20.91 6.38
N PRO A 20 -6.63 21.36 5.24
CA PRO A 20 -7.23 22.69 5.14
C PRO A 20 -8.21 22.89 6.29
N ALA A 21 -8.25 24.05 6.93
CA ALA A 21 -9.06 24.27 8.14
C ALA A 21 -10.52 23.82 7.93
N TRP A 22 -10.89 22.68 8.54
CA TRP A 22 -12.24 22.12 8.51
C TRP A 22 -13.06 22.65 9.69
N GLY A 23 -12.88 23.93 10.05
CA GLY A 23 -13.66 24.67 11.06
C GLY A 23 -14.34 23.80 12.12
N SER A 24 -15.68 23.76 12.10
CA SER A 24 -16.52 22.95 12.99
C SER A 24 -16.65 21.46 12.61
N THR A 25 -16.17 21.04 11.43
CA THR A 25 -16.23 19.66 10.93
C THR A 25 -14.97 18.84 11.18
N GLN A 26 -13.90 19.44 11.72
CA GLN A 26 -12.63 18.78 12.00
C GLN A 26 -12.78 17.55 12.91
N ILE A 27 -13.62 17.61 13.95
CA ILE A 27 -13.86 16.51 14.89
C ILE A 27 -14.52 15.32 14.18
N TRP A 28 -15.52 15.58 13.33
CA TRP A 28 -16.22 14.54 12.57
C TRP A 28 -15.28 13.79 11.64
N VAL A 29 -14.35 14.52 11.05
CA VAL A 29 -13.40 13.96 10.12
C VAL A 29 -12.34 13.16 10.81
N LEU A 30 -11.82 13.68 11.91
CA LEU A 30 -10.84 12.98 12.73
C LEU A 30 -11.43 11.66 13.20
N SER A 31 -12.68 11.69 13.69
CA SER A 31 -13.44 10.50 14.05
C SER A 31 -13.61 9.52 12.87
N ALA A 32 -14.00 10.02 11.69
CA ALA A 32 -14.16 9.19 10.50
C ALA A 32 -12.83 8.54 10.05
N LEU A 33 -11.76 9.32 9.94
CA LEU A 33 -10.44 8.81 9.56
C LEU A 33 -9.92 7.79 10.57
N CYS A 34 -9.97 8.09 11.87
CA CYS A 34 -9.59 7.14 12.91
C CYS A 34 -10.39 5.84 12.82
N SER A 35 -11.71 5.94 12.59
CA SER A 35 -12.57 4.76 12.42
C SER A 35 -12.13 3.91 11.22
N VAL A 36 -11.80 4.54 10.08
CA VAL A 36 -11.33 3.82 8.90
C VAL A 36 -9.99 3.13 9.15
N TYR A 37 -9.02 3.80 9.78
CA TYR A 37 -7.74 3.19 10.14
C TYR A 37 -7.92 2.00 11.10
N LEU A 38 -8.76 2.15 12.12
CA LEU A 38 -9.05 1.06 13.05
C LEU A 38 -9.73 -0.13 12.36
N LEU A 39 -10.67 0.13 11.45
CA LEU A 39 -11.32 -0.91 10.66
C LEU A 39 -10.35 -1.63 9.73
N ALA A 40 -9.45 -0.90 9.07
CA ALA A 40 -8.41 -1.49 8.22
C ALA A 40 -7.44 -2.37 9.04
N LEU A 41 -6.98 -1.87 10.19
CA LEU A 41 -6.13 -2.63 11.11
C LEU A 41 -6.85 -3.89 11.60
N LEU A 42 -8.09 -3.75 12.06
CA LEU A 42 -8.89 -4.87 12.57
C LEU A 42 -9.15 -5.92 11.47
N GLY A 43 -9.56 -5.49 10.28
CA GLY A 43 -9.86 -6.37 9.15
C GLY A 43 -8.65 -7.21 8.73
N ASN A 44 -7.48 -6.59 8.59
CA ASN A 44 -6.25 -7.29 8.23
C ASN A 44 -5.75 -8.21 9.35
N CYS A 45 -5.86 -7.80 10.62
CA CYS A 45 -5.56 -8.67 11.77
C CYS A 45 -6.47 -9.90 11.83
N ILE A 46 -7.77 -9.75 11.54
CA ILE A 46 -8.72 -10.87 11.47
C ILE A 46 -8.31 -11.84 10.36
N ILE A 47 -7.96 -11.34 9.17
CA ILE A 47 -7.50 -12.19 8.05
C ILE A 47 -6.27 -12.98 8.44
N LEU A 48 -5.26 -12.33 9.01
CA LEU A 48 -4.05 -13.01 9.48
C LEU A 48 -4.35 -14.08 10.53
N SER A 49 -5.25 -13.77 11.47
CA SER A 49 -5.67 -14.72 12.51
C SER A 49 -6.35 -15.95 11.92
N ILE A 50 -7.25 -15.76 10.94
CA ILE A 50 -7.94 -16.85 10.26
C ILE A 50 -6.95 -17.74 9.49
N ILE A 51 -6.03 -17.13 8.73
CA ILE A 51 -5.01 -17.88 7.96
C ILE A 51 -4.10 -18.68 8.90
N LYS A 52 -3.71 -18.09 10.04
CA LYS A 52 -2.85 -18.75 11.03
C LYS A 52 -3.52 -19.95 11.70
N VAL A 53 -4.81 -19.84 12.02
CA VAL A 53 -5.56 -20.89 12.74
C VAL A 53 -5.95 -22.04 11.81
N GLU A 54 -6.33 -21.72 10.57
CA GLU A 54 -6.88 -22.71 9.65
C GLU A 54 -5.79 -23.34 8.79
N ARG A 55 -5.32 -24.52 9.19
CA ARG A 55 -4.25 -25.21 8.45
C ARG A 55 -4.61 -25.54 7.01
N SER A 56 -5.89 -25.76 6.70
CA SER A 56 -6.37 -26.02 5.34
C SER A 56 -6.21 -24.82 4.39
N LEU A 57 -5.98 -23.62 4.93
CA LEU A 57 -5.70 -22.41 4.17
C LEU A 57 -4.21 -22.23 3.81
N HIS A 58 -3.28 -23.11 4.15
CA HIS A 58 -1.86 -22.93 3.75
C HIS A 58 -1.57 -23.23 2.26
N ALA A 59 -2.52 -22.90 1.39
CA ALA A 59 -2.34 -22.89 -0.06
C ALA A 59 -1.63 -21.60 -0.52
N PRO A 60 -0.94 -21.62 -1.68
CA PRO A 60 -0.20 -20.49 -2.23
C PRO A 60 -0.90 -19.13 -2.14
N MET A 61 -2.16 -19.05 -2.59
CA MET A 61 -2.94 -17.83 -2.60
C MET A 61 -3.12 -17.20 -1.21
N TYR A 62 -3.28 -18.00 -0.16
CA TYR A 62 -3.50 -17.47 1.19
C TYR A 62 -2.19 -17.03 1.86
N LEU A 63 -1.04 -17.61 1.50
CA LEU A 63 0.26 -17.07 1.91
C LEU A 63 0.49 -15.69 1.30
N LEU A 64 0.13 -15.51 0.03
CA LEU A 64 0.14 -14.19 -0.62
C LEU A 64 -0.85 -13.23 0.05
N LEU A 65 -2.06 -13.69 0.37
CA LEU A 65 -3.04 -12.88 1.10
C LEU A 65 -2.55 -12.45 2.49
N ALA A 66 -1.84 -13.33 3.21
CA ALA A 66 -1.24 -12.97 4.50
C ALA A 66 -0.16 -11.90 4.32
N MET A 67 0.68 -12.01 3.28
CA MET A 67 1.69 -11.01 2.97
C MET A 67 1.07 -9.66 2.59
N LEU A 68 -0.03 -9.68 1.83
CA LEU A 68 -0.83 -8.49 1.51
C LEU A 68 -1.36 -7.82 2.79
N ALA A 69 -1.96 -8.61 3.69
CA ALA A 69 -2.47 -8.09 4.97
C ALA A 69 -1.35 -7.51 5.86
N VAL A 70 -0.14 -8.09 5.84
CA VAL A 70 1.03 -7.52 6.54
C VAL A 70 1.45 -6.18 5.93
N ALA A 71 1.46 -6.07 4.59
CA ALA A 71 1.75 -4.82 3.91
C ALA A 71 0.71 -3.74 4.23
N ASP A 72 -0.57 -4.10 4.22
CA ASP A 72 -1.69 -3.21 4.57
C ASP A 72 -1.57 -2.70 6.02
N LEU A 73 -1.23 -3.58 6.97
CA LEU A 73 -0.95 -3.18 8.36
C LEU A 73 0.28 -2.25 8.44
N GLY A 74 1.33 -2.55 7.69
CA GLY A 74 2.53 -1.72 7.59
C GLY A 74 2.22 -0.30 7.09
N LEU A 75 1.40 -0.17 6.04
CA LEU A 75 0.94 1.12 5.52
C LEU A 75 0.11 1.89 6.54
N CYS A 76 -0.86 1.25 7.17
CA CYS A 76 -1.68 1.87 8.20
C CYS A 76 -0.83 2.35 9.39
N THR A 77 0.07 1.51 9.89
CA THR A 77 0.93 1.85 11.04
C THR A 77 1.96 2.92 10.71
N SER A 78 2.40 3.02 9.46
CA SER A 78 3.35 4.05 9.03
C SER A 78 2.68 5.42 8.86
N THR A 79 1.46 5.47 8.33
CA THR A 79 0.76 6.73 8.00
C THR A 79 -0.11 7.27 9.14
N PHE A 80 -0.79 6.37 9.88
CA PHE A 80 -1.75 6.74 10.93
C PHE A 80 -1.17 7.67 12.01
N PRO A 81 0.04 7.42 12.58
CA PRO A 81 0.57 8.26 13.65
C PRO A 81 0.76 9.72 13.22
N SER A 82 1.30 9.97 12.03
CA SER A 82 1.50 11.34 11.54
C SER A 82 0.19 12.03 11.21
N VAL A 83 -0.77 11.31 10.62
CA VAL A 83 -2.12 11.86 10.37
C VAL A 83 -2.80 12.23 11.69
N LEU A 84 -2.68 11.39 12.71
CA LEU A 84 -3.22 11.64 14.05
C LEU A 84 -2.52 12.84 14.72
N MET A 85 -1.20 12.95 14.62
CA MET A 85 -0.42 14.06 15.16
C MET A 85 -0.89 15.41 14.56
N VAL A 86 -1.00 15.47 13.23
CA VAL A 86 -1.44 16.68 12.51
C VAL A 86 -2.89 17.06 12.84
N LEU A 87 -3.80 16.09 12.94
CA LEU A 87 -5.23 16.37 13.12
C LEU A 87 -5.65 16.56 14.58
N TRP A 88 -5.11 15.76 15.50
CA TRP A 88 -5.49 15.75 16.92
C TRP A 88 -4.61 16.69 17.75
N LEU A 89 -3.29 16.50 17.68
CA LEU A 89 -2.33 17.27 18.49
C LEU A 89 -2.06 18.66 17.90
N LYS A 90 -2.47 18.89 16.64
CA LYS A 90 -2.14 20.10 15.86
C LYS A 90 -0.63 20.35 15.75
N ASP A 91 0.15 19.32 16.02
CA ASP A 91 1.60 19.34 15.88
C ASP A 91 1.94 18.84 14.48
N ARG A 92 2.72 19.63 13.77
CA ARG A 92 3.12 19.38 12.39
C ARG A 92 4.62 19.17 12.27
N GLU A 93 5.38 19.38 13.33
CA GLU A 93 6.82 19.23 13.27
C GLU A 93 7.20 17.75 13.31
N ILE A 94 8.00 17.33 12.34
CA ILE A 94 8.58 15.99 12.28
C ILE A 94 10.09 16.11 12.05
N GLY A 95 10.88 15.42 12.85
CA GLY A 95 12.33 15.38 12.65
C GLY A 95 12.65 14.69 11.31
N VAL A 96 13.67 15.19 10.58
CA VAL A 96 14.07 14.64 9.28
C VAL A 96 14.29 13.12 9.33
N GLY A 97 14.98 12.62 10.37
CA GLY A 97 15.23 11.19 10.53
C GLY A 97 13.94 10.36 10.65
N ILE A 98 12.94 10.85 11.39
CA ILE A 98 11.63 10.18 11.53
C ILE A 98 10.87 10.24 10.20
N CYS A 99 10.94 11.36 9.50
CA CYS A 99 10.32 11.54 8.19
C CYS A 99 10.91 10.59 7.14
N LEU A 100 12.23 10.44 7.09
CA LEU A 100 12.92 9.50 6.20
C LEU A 100 12.58 8.04 6.53
N ALA A 101 12.50 7.70 7.82
CA ALA A 101 12.07 6.37 8.25
C ALA A 101 10.61 6.09 7.85
N GLN A 102 9.70 7.04 8.08
CA GLN A 102 8.31 6.92 7.65
C GLN A 102 8.20 6.74 6.14
N MET A 103 8.93 7.54 5.35
CA MET A 103 8.95 7.44 3.90
C MET A 103 9.43 6.05 3.45
N PHE A 104 10.51 5.54 4.05
CA PHE A 104 11.05 4.21 3.77
C PHE A 104 10.00 3.12 3.99
N PHE A 105 9.29 3.14 5.13
CA PHE A 105 8.25 2.14 5.41
C PHE A 105 7.06 2.28 4.46
N ILE A 106 6.58 3.49 4.18
CA ILE A 106 5.48 3.71 3.23
C ILE A 106 5.83 3.11 1.87
N HIS A 107 6.99 3.46 1.30
CA HIS A 107 7.39 2.96 -0.02
C HIS A 107 7.61 1.45 -0.01
N THR A 108 8.25 0.92 1.04
CA THR A 108 8.47 -0.52 1.19
C THR A 108 7.15 -1.29 1.21
N PHE A 109 6.17 -0.86 2.00
CA PHE A 109 4.90 -1.59 2.08
C PHE A 109 4.05 -1.41 0.81
N THR A 110 4.05 -0.25 0.17
CA THR A 110 3.38 -0.06 -1.14
C THR A 110 3.99 -0.94 -2.23
N ASP A 111 5.32 -1.04 -2.29
CA ASP A 111 6.00 -1.90 -3.26
C ASP A 111 5.75 -3.39 -2.98
N ILE A 112 5.74 -3.80 -1.71
CA ILE A 112 5.34 -5.16 -1.32
C ILE A 112 3.90 -5.45 -1.76
N GLU A 113 2.97 -4.52 -1.51
CA GLU A 113 1.57 -4.67 -1.89
C GLU A 113 1.42 -4.89 -3.41
N SER A 114 2.09 -4.06 -4.22
CA SER A 114 2.09 -4.19 -5.68
C SER A 114 2.66 -5.51 -6.16
N ALA A 115 3.80 -5.93 -5.61
CA ALA A 115 4.45 -7.17 -6.00
C ALA A 115 3.65 -8.41 -5.56
N VAL A 116 2.93 -8.35 -4.44
CA VAL A 116 2.01 -9.40 -4.00
C VAL A 116 0.79 -9.47 -4.92
N ILE A 117 0.24 -8.34 -5.36
CA ILE A 117 -0.82 -8.29 -6.39
C ILE A 117 -0.34 -8.95 -7.69
N LEU A 118 0.90 -8.69 -8.11
CA LEU A 118 1.50 -9.39 -9.24
C LEU A 118 1.60 -10.91 -9.00
N ALA A 119 2.09 -11.34 -7.85
CA ALA A 119 2.19 -12.76 -7.53
C ALA A 119 0.82 -13.46 -7.50
N MET A 120 -0.22 -12.77 -7.03
CA MET A 120 -1.59 -13.27 -7.05
C MET A 120 -2.15 -13.35 -8.49
N ALA A 121 -1.84 -12.38 -9.37
CA ALA A 121 -2.16 -12.48 -10.80
C ALA A 121 -1.49 -13.71 -11.44
N PHE A 122 -0.22 -13.96 -11.11
CA PHE A 122 0.51 -15.14 -11.58
C PHE A 122 -0.12 -16.45 -11.08
N ASP A 123 -0.52 -16.52 -9.80
CA ASP A 123 -1.27 -17.67 -9.27
C ASP A 123 -2.56 -17.93 -10.07
N ARG A 124 -3.37 -16.88 -10.31
CA ARG A 124 -4.60 -17.00 -11.11
C ARG A 124 -4.33 -17.44 -12.54
N TYR A 125 -3.25 -16.91 -13.14
CA TYR A 125 -2.82 -17.30 -14.47
C TYR A 125 -2.49 -18.79 -14.55
N VAL A 126 -1.63 -19.31 -13.66
CA VAL A 126 -1.27 -20.73 -13.66
C VAL A 126 -2.49 -21.61 -13.38
N ALA A 127 -3.35 -21.20 -12.44
CA ALA A 127 -4.55 -21.94 -12.07
C ALA A 127 -5.54 -22.12 -13.24
N ILE A 128 -5.69 -21.10 -14.11
CA ILE A 128 -6.66 -21.11 -15.22
C ILE A 128 -6.03 -21.60 -16.52
N CYS A 129 -4.83 -21.13 -16.85
CA CYS A 129 -4.16 -21.46 -18.11
C CYS A 129 -3.47 -22.82 -18.09
N HIS A 130 -3.03 -23.29 -16.91
CA HIS A 130 -2.27 -24.54 -16.75
C HIS A 130 -2.76 -25.39 -15.56
N PRO A 131 -4.06 -25.72 -15.47
CA PRO A 131 -4.65 -26.35 -14.29
C PRO A 131 -3.99 -27.69 -13.91
N LEU A 132 -3.61 -28.52 -14.90
CA LEU A 132 -2.96 -29.82 -14.68
C LEU A 132 -1.55 -29.70 -14.08
N ARG A 133 -0.90 -28.54 -14.24
CA ARG A 133 0.46 -28.28 -13.74
C ARG A 133 0.48 -27.38 -12.51
N TYR A 134 -0.67 -26.87 -12.07
CA TYR A 134 -0.75 -25.89 -10.97
C TYR A 134 -0.04 -26.38 -9.70
N SER A 135 -0.35 -27.59 -9.25
CA SER A 135 0.24 -28.18 -8.03
C SER A 135 1.75 -28.46 -8.14
N SER A 136 2.27 -28.62 -9.36
CA SER A 136 3.71 -28.83 -9.59
C SER A 136 4.47 -27.51 -9.74
N ILE A 137 3.85 -26.48 -10.32
CA ILE A 137 4.47 -25.18 -10.55
C ILE A 137 4.44 -24.36 -9.25
N LEU A 138 3.26 -24.23 -8.64
CA LEU A 138 3.04 -23.36 -7.49
C LEU A 138 2.86 -24.19 -6.22
N THR A 139 3.98 -24.70 -5.74
CA THR A 139 4.04 -25.36 -4.42
C THR A 139 4.19 -24.31 -3.32
N THR A 140 3.84 -24.67 -2.08
CA THR A 140 4.06 -23.81 -0.89
C THR A 140 5.51 -23.35 -0.77
N SER A 141 6.48 -24.20 -1.11
CA SER A 141 7.91 -23.85 -1.11
C SER A 141 8.24 -22.77 -2.15
N VAL A 142 7.71 -22.89 -3.36
CA VAL A 142 7.88 -21.88 -4.42
C VAL A 142 7.23 -20.56 -3.99
N THR A 143 6.02 -20.59 -3.44
CA THR A 143 5.34 -19.38 -2.95
C THR A 143 6.13 -18.69 -1.83
N MET A 144 6.67 -19.44 -0.88
CA MET A 144 7.52 -18.86 0.17
C MET A 144 8.77 -18.19 -0.42
N LYS A 145 9.41 -18.82 -1.42
CA LYS A 145 10.54 -18.20 -2.14
C LYS A 145 10.13 -16.91 -2.85
N ILE A 146 8.94 -16.87 -3.45
CA ILE A 146 8.38 -15.65 -4.05
C ILE A 146 8.22 -14.56 -2.97
N CYS A 147 7.62 -14.88 -1.82
CA CYS A 147 7.46 -13.92 -0.72
C CYS A 147 8.82 -13.35 -0.25
N VAL A 148 9.82 -14.21 -0.05
CA VAL A 148 11.17 -13.77 0.32
C VAL A 148 11.80 -12.91 -0.77
N ALA A 149 11.64 -13.28 -2.05
CA ALA A 149 12.15 -12.52 -3.17
C ALA A 149 11.50 -11.13 -3.26
N ILE A 150 10.19 -11.02 -3.00
CA ILE A 150 9.48 -9.74 -2.94
C ILE A 150 10.09 -8.85 -1.86
N ILE A 151 10.18 -9.35 -0.61
CA ILE A 151 10.74 -8.57 0.52
C ILE A 151 12.16 -8.12 0.19
N THR A 152 12.99 -9.03 -0.31
CA THR A 152 14.39 -8.76 -0.62
C THR A 152 14.52 -7.72 -1.74
N ARG A 153 13.80 -7.89 -2.85
CA ARG A 153 13.75 -6.93 -3.97
C ARG A 153 13.36 -5.55 -3.47
N THR A 154 12.27 -5.45 -2.72
CA THR A 154 11.76 -4.17 -2.25
C THR A 154 12.76 -3.47 -1.33
N ILE A 155 13.28 -4.16 -0.32
CA ILE A 155 14.25 -3.57 0.61
C ILE A 155 15.49 -3.07 -0.15
N LEU A 156 16.05 -3.87 -1.07
CA LEU A 156 17.23 -3.49 -1.85
C LEU A 156 17.01 -2.25 -2.73
N ILE A 157 15.80 -2.10 -3.31
CA ILE A 157 15.46 -0.98 -4.18
C ILE A 157 15.08 0.27 -3.39
N VAL A 158 14.47 0.13 -2.21
CA VAL A 158 13.98 1.28 -1.42
C VAL A 158 15.05 1.85 -0.49
N ILE A 159 15.96 1.03 0.07
CA ILE A 159 17.04 1.48 0.99
C ILE A 159 17.87 2.66 0.44
N PRO A 160 18.25 2.71 -0.85
CA PRO A 160 19.10 3.80 -1.32
C PRO A 160 18.39 5.17 -1.32
N LEU A 161 17.05 5.22 -1.35
CA LEU A 161 16.30 6.49 -1.31
C LEU A 161 16.61 7.32 -0.05
N PRO A 162 16.39 6.84 1.19
CA PRO A 162 16.74 7.62 2.38
C PRO A 162 18.24 7.93 2.45
N VAL A 163 19.12 7.03 2.01
CA VAL A 163 20.57 7.29 2.00
C VAL A 163 20.90 8.47 1.08
N LEU A 164 20.36 8.49 -0.14
CA LEU A 164 20.55 9.60 -1.08
C LEU A 164 19.94 10.92 -0.55
N LEU A 165 18.84 10.85 0.20
CA LEU A 165 18.21 12.02 0.82
C LEU A 165 19.04 12.58 1.99
N THR A 166 19.76 11.75 2.75
CA THR A 166 20.65 12.22 3.83
C THR A 166 21.84 13.04 3.32
N GLN A 167 22.14 12.97 2.02
CA GLN A 167 23.20 13.73 1.38
C GLN A 167 22.74 15.13 0.90
N LEU A 168 21.43 15.43 0.99
CA LEU A 168 20.88 16.72 0.58
C LEU A 168 20.83 17.71 1.75
N CYS A 169 21.01 18.98 1.43
CA CYS A 169 20.70 20.08 2.35
C CYS A 169 19.24 20.50 2.17
N PHE A 170 18.52 20.66 3.29
CA PHE A 170 17.15 21.14 3.29
C PHE A 170 17.05 22.47 4.04
N SER A 171 16.12 23.31 3.58
CA SER A 171 15.76 24.54 4.29
C SER A 171 15.08 24.22 5.61
N ARG A 172 15.32 25.07 6.62
CA ARG A 172 14.68 24.94 7.92
C ARG A 172 13.18 25.15 7.78
N ALA A 173 12.37 24.26 8.37
CA ALA A 173 10.92 24.32 8.34
C ALA A 173 10.28 24.24 6.95
N ALA A 174 10.78 23.33 6.09
CA ALA A 174 10.10 23.05 4.82
C ALA A 174 8.72 22.43 5.07
N GLU A 175 7.69 23.04 4.46
CA GLU A 175 6.29 22.62 4.56
C GLU A 175 5.94 21.62 3.46
N LEU A 176 5.72 20.37 3.86
CA LEU A 176 5.30 19.29 2.97
C LEU A 176 3.83 19.46 2.56
N SER A 177 3.47 18.89 1.42
CA SER A 177 2.10 18.93 0.89
C SER A 177 1.16 17.94 1.60
N HIS A 178 1.71 16.89 2.23
CA HIS A 178 0.96 15.78 2.82
C HIS A 178 1.17 15.64 4.33
N PRO A 179 0.19 15.05 5.07
CA PRO A 179 0.32 14.76 6.49
C PRO A 179 1.22 13.53 6.78
N TYR A 180 2.02 13.11 5.81
CA TYR A 180 3.00 12.02 5.89
C TYR A 180 4.14 12.29 4.91
N CYS A 181 5.27 11.60 5.10
CA CYS A 181 6.48 11.82 4.33
C CYS A 181 6.54 11.00 3.03
N LEU A 182 6.60 11.68 1.88
CA LEU A 182 6.78 11.08 0.55
C LEU A 182 8.03 11.60 -0.13
N HIS A 183 8.72 10.72 -0.87
CA HIS A 183 9.92 11.09 -1.64
C HIS A 183 9.74 12.31 -2.55
N PRO A 184 8.73 12.37 -3.45
CA PRO A 184 8.56 13.53 -4.34
C PRO A 184 8.27 14.84 -3.59
N ASP A 185 7.67 14.76 -2.40
CA ASP A 185 7.37 15.93 -1.57
C ASP A 185 8.66 16.42 -0.90
N ILE A 186 9.48 15.53 -0.33
CA ILE A 186 10.75 15.88 0.33
C ILE A 186 11.75 16.52 -0.64
N ILE A 187 11.96 15.93 -1.83
CA ILE A 187 12.94 16.44 -2.78
C ILE A 187 12.59 17.83 -3.32
N LYS A 188 11.32 18.21 -3.33
CA LYS A 188 10.85 19.53 -3.79
C LYS A 188 11.37 20.68 -2.92
N HIS A 189 11.71 20.38 -1.66
CA HIS A 189 12.18 21.36 -0.68
C HIS A 189 13.69 21.27 -0.39
N SER A 190 14.44 20.55 -1.23
CA SER A 190 15.90 20.52 -1.17
C SER A 190 16.51 21.80 -1.74
N ASP A 191 17.53 22.33 -1.06
CA ASP A 191 18.35 23.45 -1.53
C ASP A 191 19.51 22.97 -2.42
N SER A 192 19.78 21.67 -2.42
CA SER A 192 20.83 20.99 -3.21
C SER A 192 20.30 20.38 -4.50
N ASP A 193 21.18 20.06 -5.45
CA ASP A 193 20.80 19.39 -6.71
C ASP A 193 20.15 18.02 -6.44
N THR A 194 18.92 17.85 -6.93
CA THR A 194 18.10 16.66 -6.72
C THR A 194 18.08 15.71 -7.91
N ARG A 195 18.84 15.97 -8.99
CA ARG A 195 18.83 15.16 -10.21
C ARG A 195 19.00 13.65 -9.95
N THR A 196 19.99 13.27 -9.14
CA THR A 196 20.25 11.85 -8.81
C THR A 196 19.10 11.23 -8.02
N ASN A 197 18.59 11.94 -7.01
CA ASN A 197 17.45 11.50 -6.19
C ASN A 197 16.18 11.35 -7.05
N SER A 198 15.90 12.33 -7.91
CA SER A 198 14.76 12.31 -8.82
C SER A 198 14.84 11.18 -9.84
N ALA A 199 16.02 10.99 -10.46
CA ALA A 199 16.25 9.91 -11.42
C ALA A 199 16.11 8.53 -10.75
N TYR A 200 16.67 8.36 -9.54
CA TYR A 200 16.57 7.11 -8.80
C TYR A 200 15.12 6.85 -8.34
N GLY A 201 14.41 7.85 -7.82
CA GLY A 201 12.99 7.73 -7.46
C GLY A 201 12.11 7.36 -8.65
N LEU A 202 12.39 7.90 -9.84
CA LEU A 202 11.71 7.50 -11.08
C LEU A 202 12.05 6.06 -11.47
N PHE A 203 13.32 5.65 -11.33
CA PHE A 203 13.73 4.26 -11.57
C PHE A 203 12.99 3.30 -10.64
N VAL A 204 12.87 3.61 -9.35
CA VAL A 204 12.07 2.81 -8.39
C VAL A 204 10.63 2.70 -8.88
N LEU A 205 9.96 3.82 -9.13
CA LEU A 205 8.57 3.86 -9.62
C LEU A 205 8.35 3.01 -10.88
N ILE A 206 9.23 3.12 -11.87
CA ILE A 206 9.11 2.36 -13.13
C ILE A 206 9.36 0.87 -12.88
N SER A 207 10.43 0.56 -12.15
CA SER A 207 10.89 -0.83 -11.95
C SER A 207 10.00 -1.62 -11.01
N THR A 208 9.24 -0.97 -10.11
CA THR A 208 8.25 -1.62 -9.24
C THR A 208 6.86 -1.47 -9.83
N LEU A 209 6.23 -0.31 -9.66
CA LEU A 209 4.81 -0.12 -9.94
C LEU A 209 4.44 -0.28 -11.42
N CYS A 210 5.20 0.30 -12.35
CA CYS A 210 4.86 0.22 -13.78
C CYS A 210 5.08 -1.18 -14.35
N LEU A 211 6.20 -1.83 -14.00
CA LEU A 211 6.48 -3.20 -14.43
C LEU A 211 5.49 -4.19 -13.82
N ASP A 212 5.18 -4.07 -12.52
CA ASP A 212 4.24 -4.96 -11.85
C ASP A 212 2.84 -4.84 -12.48
N LEU A 213 2.37 -3.62 -12.77
CA LEU A 213 1.12 -3.39 -13.51
C LEU A 213 1.14 -4.03 -14.91
N LEU A 214 2.23 -3.86 -15.67
CA LEU A 214 2.36 -4.44 -17.00
C LEU A 214 2.22 -5.97 -16.97
N PHE A 215 2.89 -6.63 -16.02
CA PHE A 215 2.80 -8.09 -15.88
C PHE A 215 1.44 -8.56 -15.37
N VAL A 216 0.77 -7.80 -14.49
CA VAL A 216 -0.62 -8.05 -14.10
C VAL A 216 -1.53 -8.00 -15.34
N LEU A 217 -1.44 -6.95 -16.15
CA LEU A 217 -2.24 -6.80 -17.36
C LEU A 217 -1.99 -7.94 -18.35
N LEU A 218 -0.72 -8.28 -18.59
CA LEU A 218 -0.34 -9.40 -19.46
C LEU A 218 -0.95 -10.71 -18.96
N SER A 219 -0.86 -10.98 -17.66
CA SER A 219 -1.44 -12.18 -17.03
C SER A 219 -2.95 -12.25 -17.29
N TYR A 220 -3.66 -11.13 -17.12
CA TYR A 220 -5.11 -11.06 -17.35
C TYR A 220 -5.52 -11.15 -18.81
N VAL A 221 -4.73 -10.63 -19.74
CA VAL A 221 -4.94 -10.83 -21.19
C VAL A 221 -4.86 -12.32 -21.53
N LEU A 222 -3.86 -13.03 -21.00
CA LEU A 222 -3.70 -14.47 -21.22
C LEU A 222 -4.80 -15.31 -20.56
N ILE A 223 -5.21 -14.93 -19.34
CA ILE A 223 -6.37 -15.53 -18.65
C ILE A 223 -7.63 -15.35 -19.49
N LEU A 224 -7.90 -14.12 -19.94
CA LEU A 224 -9.09 -13.83 -20.73
C LEU A 224 -9.09 -14.60 -22.05
N LYS A 225 -7.95 -14.66 -22.75
CA LYS A 225 -7.80 -15.49 -23.97
C LYS A 225 -8.14 -16.95 -23.70
N THR A 226 -7.71 -17.50 -22.57
CA THR A 226 -8.01 -18.89 -22.19
C THR A 226 -9.49 -19.07 -21.88
N ILE A 227 -10.10 -18.14 -21.15
CA ILE A 227 -11.53 -18.19 -20.81
C ILE A 227 -12.38 -18.09 -22.08
N LEU A 228 -12.02 -17.23 -23.04
CA LEU A 228 -12.76 -17.08 -24.29
C LEU A 228 -12.75 -18.36 -25.15
N ASN A 229 -11.74 -19.23 -25.00
CA ASN A 229 -11.68 -20.52 -25.68
C ASN A 229 -12.56 -21.60 -25.04
N ILE A 230 -13.14 -21.37 -23.85
CA ILE A 230 -14.06 -22.31 -23.20
C ILE A 230 -15.37 -22.37 -23.99
N ALA A 231 -15.90 -23.58 -24.22
CA ALA A 231 -17.06 -23.79 -25.09
C ALA A 231 -18.36 -23.18 -24.53
N THR A 232 -18.60 -23.26 -23.21
CA THR A 232 -19.88 -22.85 -22.62
C THR A 232 -19.81 -21.53 -21.87
N TRP A 233 -20.85 -20.69 -22.03
CA TRP A 233 -20.96 -19.41 -21.32
C TRP A 233 -20.96 -19.57 -19.78
N ARG A 234 -21.61 -20.63 -19.28
CA ARG A 234 -21.70 -20.90 -17.85
C ARG A 234 -20.32 -21.18 -17.24
N GLU A 235 -19.47 -21.93 -17.93
CA GLU A 235 -18.10 -22.20 -17.49
C GLU A 235 -17.21 -20.96 -17.58
N ARG A 236 -17.41 -20.12 -18.62
CA ARG A 236 -16.72 -18.81 -18.71
C ARG A 236 -17.04 -17.92 -17.52
N LEU A 237 -18.31 -17.78 -17.17
CA LEU A 237 -18.75 -16.96 -16.04
C LEU A 237 -18.22 -17.51 -14.72
N LYS A 238 -18.20 -18.84 -14.57
CA LYS A 238 -17.60 -19.50 -13.41
C LYS A 238 -16.11 -19.18 -13.29
N ALA A 239 -15.35 -19.27 -14.39
CA ALA A 239 -13.93 -18.93 -14.42
C ALA A 239 -13.67 -17.45 -14.10
N LEU A 240 -14.40 -16.51 -14.70
CA LEU A 240 -14.28 -15.08 -14.39
C LEU A 240 -14.59 -14.77 -12.92
N ASN A 241 -15.60 -15.41 -12.35
CA ASN A 241 -15.96 -15.21 -10.95
C ASN A 241 -14.84 -15.67 -9.99
N THR A 242 -13.96 -16.60 -10.40
CA THR A 242 -12.77 -16.98 -9.60
C THR A 242 -11.68 -15.90 -9.57
N CYS A 243 -11.67 -14.99 -10.54
CA CYS A 243 -10.72 -13.89 -10.64
C CYS A 243 -11.26 -12.56 -10.09
N MET A 244 -12.57 -12.47 -9.86
CA MET A 244 -13.23 -11.20 -9.55
C MET A 244 -12.65 -10.50 -8.32
N SER A 245 -12.36 -11.24 -7.25
CA SER A 245 -11.75 -10.67 -6.04
C SER A 245 -10.39 -10.04 -6.32
N HIS A 246 -9.57 -10.71 -7.13
CA HIS A 246 -8.25 -10.21 -7.50
C HIS A 246 -8.35 -9.02 -8.47
N ILE A 247 -9.28 -9.03 -9.43
CA ILE A 247 -9.55 -7.86 -10.29
C ILE A 247 -9.96 -6.67 -9.42
N CYS A 248 -10.85 -6.86 -8.45
CA CYS A 248 -11.20 -5.80 -7.50
C CYS A 248 -9.97 -5.27 -6.76
N ALA A 249 -9.09 -6.14 -6.22
CA ALA A 249 -7.87 -5.71 -5.54
C ALA A 249 -6.93 -4.89 -6.45
N VAL A 250 -6.73 -5.34 -7.70
CA VAL A 250 -5.94 -4.61 -8.72
C VAL A 250 -6.54 -3.22 -8.96
N LEU A 251 -7.85 -3.12 -9.16
CA LEU A 251 -8.51 -1.84 -9.41
C LEU A 251 -8.43 -0.93 -8.19
N LEU A 252 -8.62 -1.47 -6.98
CA LEU A 252 -8.53 -0.71 -5.73
C LEU A 252 -7.13 -0.16 -5.47
N PHE A 253 -6.07 -0.86 -5.88
CA PHE A 253 -4.69 -0.40 -5.75
C PHE A 253 -4.31 0.62 -6.83
N PHE A 254 -4.51 0.30 -8.11
CA PHE A 254 -3.98 1.10 -9.21
C PHE A 254 -4.86 2.31 -9.59
N ILE A 255 -6.19 2.25 -9.43
CA ILE A 255 -7.06 3.39 -9.81
C ILE A 255 -6.74 4.63 -8.97
N PRO A 256 -6.69 4.58 -7.61
CA PRO A 256 -6.38 5.76 -6.82
C PRO A 256 -5.03 6.38 -7.16
N MET A 257 -4.02 5.55 -7.46
CA MET A 257 -2.69 6.00 -7.87
C MET A 257 -2.72 6.77 -9.20
N ILE A 258 -3.43 6.23 -10.20
CA ILE A 258 -3.62 6.88 -11.51
C ILE A 258 -4.40 8.18 -11.34
N CYS A 259 -5.48 8.16 -10.55
CA CYS A 259 -6.27 9.36 -10.25
C CYS A 259 -5.42 10.44 -9.57
N LEU A 260 -4.60 10.09 -8.57
CA LEU A 260 -3.71 11.03 -7.89
C LEU A 260 -2.68 11.63 -8.86
N SER A 261 -2.13 10.81 -9.76
CA SER A 261 -1.18 11.25 -10.80
C SER A 261 -1.81 12.24 -11.79
N ILE A 262 -3.05 11.96 -12.23
CA ILE A 262 -3.81 12.85 -13.12
C ILE A 262 -4.13 14.17 -12.41
N LEU A 263 -4.57 14.10 -11.15
CA LEU A 263 -4.86 15.29 -10.34
C LEU A 263 -3.61 16.15 -10.11
N HIS A 264 -2.46 15.53 -9.84
CA HIS A 264 -1.21 16.27 -9.68
C HIS A 264 -0.78 16.98 -10.97
N ARG A 265 -0.97 16.35 -12.14
CA ARG A 265 -0.51 16.90 -13.44
C ARG A 265 -1.49 17.90 -14.07
N PHE A 266 -2.79 17.66 -13.95
CA PHE A 266 -3.84 18.41 -14.65
C PHE A 266 -4.80 19.15 -13.71
N GLY A 267 -4.77 18.85 -12.41
CA GLY A 267 -5.66 19.43 -11.40
C GLY A 267 -5.27 20.82 -10.93
N LYS A 268 -4.87 21.73 -11.84
CA LYS A 268 -4.48 23.11 -11.50
C LYS A 268 -5.58 23.92 -10.79
N HIS A 269 -6.83 23.46 -10.84
CA HIS A 269 -8.00 24.09 -10.21
C HIS A 269 -8.68 23.20 -9.15
N VAL A 270 -8.06 22.09 -8.76
CA VAL A 270 -8.66 21.17 -7.77
C VAL A 270 -8.39 21.71 -6.38
N SER A 271 -9.45 21.77 -5.54
CA SER A 271 -9.29 22.26 -4.17
C SER A 271 -8.28 21.39 -3.40
N PRO A 272 -7.43 21.99 -2.52
CA PRO A 272 -6.49 21.24 -1.68
C PRO A 272 -7.16 20.13 -0.87
N ARG A 273 -8.44 20.32 -0.49
CA ARG A 273 -9.25 19.33 0.23
C ARG A 273 -9.47 18.04 -0.56
N VAL A 274 -9.77 18.15 -1.85
CA VAL A 274 -9.98 17.00 -2.73
C VAL A 274 -8.67 16.27 -2.98
N TYR A 275 -7.57 17.01 -3.16
CA TYR A 275 -6.25 16.43 -3.30
C TYR A 275 -5.84 15.61 -2.07
N THR A 276 -5.97 16.18 -0.87
CA THR A 276 -5.69 15.47 0.39
C THR A 276 -6.59 14.25 0.57
N LEU A 277 -7.88 14.33 0.23
CA LEU A 277 -8.79 13.18 0.33
C LEU A 277 -8.38 12.04 -0.60
N VAL A 278 -8.08 12.34 -1.88
CA VAL A 278 -7.66 11.32 -2.86
C VAL A 278 -6.31 10.72 -2.47
N ALA A 279 -5.38 11.51 -1.95
CA ALA A 279 -4.10 11.02 -1.46
C ALA A 279 -4.25 10.09 -0.24
N ASN A 280 -5.19 10.37 0.67
CA ASN A 280 -5.50 9.45 1.77
C ASN A 280 -6.21 8.18 1.28
N LEU A 281 -7.15 8.32 0.33
CA LEU A 281 -7.83 7.17 -0.28
C LEU A 281 -6.85 6.24 -1.02
N HIS A 282 -5.79 6.80 -1.62
CA HIS A 282 -4.77 6.00 -2.29
C HIS A 282 -4.13 4.95 -1.39
N PHE A 283 -3.77 5.32 -0.15
CA PHE A 283 -3.14 4.40 0.79
C PHE A 283 -4.14 3.62 1.64
N LEU A 284 -5.37 4.11 1.81
CA LEU A 284 -6.33 3.55 2.76
C LEU A 284 -7.41 2.68 2.11
N ALA A 285 -7.71 2.89 0.82
CA ALA A 285 -8.71 2.12 0.12
C ALA A 285 -8.35 0.62 0.03
N PRO A 286 -7.12 0.23 -0.35
CA PRO A 286 -6.77 -1.19 -0.38
C PRO A 286 -6.82 -1.86 1.00
N PRO A 287 -6.16 -1.33 2.06
CA PRO A 287 -6.23 -1.94 3.41
C PRO A 287 -7.65 -2.11 3.96
N LEU A 288 -8.56 -1.19 3.63
CA LEU A 288 -9.94 -1.25 4.10
C LEU A 288 -10.79 -2.25 3.29
N LEU A 289 -10.64 -2.24 1.96
CA LEU A 289 -11.57 -2.92 1.06
C LEU A 289 -11.10 -4.32 0.68
N ASN A 290 -9.78 -4.59 0.66
CA ASN A 290 -9.22 -5.91 0.42
C ASN A 290 -9.86 -6.96 1.35
N PRO A 291 -9.93 -6.75 2.68
CA PRO A 291 -10.53 -7.74 3.57
C PRO A 291 -12.00 -8.05 3.27
N ILE A 292 -12.77 -7.04 2.86
CA ILE A 292 -14.18 -7.20 2.50
C ILE A 292 -14.30 -8.02 1.22
N VAL A 293 -13.51 -7.68 0.20
CA VAL A 293 -13.50 -8.39 -1.09
C VAL A 293 -13.15 -9.87 -0.90
N TYR A 294 -12.12 -10.18 -0.11
CA TYR A 294 -11.70 -11.55 0.13
C TYR A 294 -12.65 -12.33 1.05
N SER A 295 -13.22 -11.68 2.08
CA SER A 295 -14.18 -12.33 2.99
C SER A 295 -15.51 -12.65 2.33
N VAL A 296 -16.05 -11.77 1.48
CA VAL A 296 -17.33 -12.01 0.78
C VAL A 296 -17.21 -13.21 -0.16
N LYS A 297 -16.08 -13.34 -0.86
CA LYS A 297 -15.87 -14.39 -1.87
C LYS A 297 -15.35 -15.70 -1.29
N THR A 298 -14.57 -15.65 -0.21
CA THR A 298 -13.99 -16.87 0.37
C THR A 298 -14.92 -17.44 1.43
N LYS A 299 -15.64 -18.51 1.08
CA LYS A 299 -16.61 -19.18 1.98
C LYS A 299 -15.99 -19.51 3.34
N VAL A 300 -14.76 -20.01 3.37
CA VAL A 300 -14.04 -20.36 4.61
C VAL A 300 -13.80 -19.13 5.50
N ILE A 301 -13.31 -18.02 4.93
CA ILE A 301 -13.09 -16.76 5.67
C ILE A 301 -14.43 -16.24 6.18
N ARG A 302 -15.47 -16.24 5.34
CA ARG A 302 -16.82 -15.80 5.71
C ARG A 302 -17.40 -16.59 6.88
N GLU A 303 -17.34 -17.91 6.82
CA GLU A 303 -17.88 -18.80 7.85
C GLU A 303 -17.13 -18.64 9.19
N ARG A 304 -15.81 -18.47 9.14
CA ARG A 304 -15.02 -18.19 10.35
C ARG A 304 -15.36 -16.83 10.95
N ILE A 305 -15.47 -15.77 10.13
CA ILE A 305 -15.88 -14.44 10.61
C ILE A 305 -17.27 -14.51 11.27
N LEU A 306 -18.25 -15.14 10.61
CA LEU A 306 -19.59 -15.32 11.17
C LEU A 306 -19.57 -16.12 12.47
N GLY A 307 -18.74 -17.17 12.56
CA GLY A 307 -18.56 -17.95 13.78
C GLY A 307 -18.01 -17.13 14.95
N ILE A 308 -17.03 -16.25 14.70
CA ILE A 308 -16.48 -15.34 15.72
C ILE A 308 -17.57 -14.39 16.24
N PHE A 309 -18.40 -13.83 15.35
CA PHE A 309 -19.49 -12.94 15.75
C PHE A 309 -20.62 -13.68 16.49
N HIS A 310 -20.94 -14.93 16.11
CA HIS A 310 -21.94 -15.74 16.81
C HIS A 310 -21.48 -16.16 18.21
N GLN A 311 -20.20 -16.51 18.40
CA GLN A 311 -19.66 -16.85 19.71
C GLN A 311 -19.58 -15.63 20.65
N ARG A 312 -19.44 -14.41 20.10
CA ARG A 312 -19.46 -13.16 20.87
C ARG A 312 -20.86 -12.66 21.25
N GLY A 313 -21.91 -13.12 20.57
CA GLY A 313 -23.31 -12.78 20.90
C GLY A 313 -23.98 -13.75 21.88
N ALA A 314 -23.30 -14.83 22.27
CA ALA A 314 -23.77 -15.86 23.20
C ALA A 314 -23.16 -15.75 24.61
N HIS A 315 -22.36 -14.69 24.85
CA HIS A 315 -21.78 -14.32 26.14
C HIS A 315 -22.26 -12.92 26.52
#